data_AF-A0AAD9NY62-F1
#
_entry.id   AF-A0AAD9NY62-F1
#
_cell.length_a   1.000
_cell.length_b   1.000
_cell.length_c   1.000
_cell.angle_alpha   90.00
_cell.angle_beta   90.00
_cell.angle_gamma   90.00
#
_symmetry.space_group_name_H-M   'P 1'
#
loop_
_entity.id
_entity.type
_entity.pdbx_description
1 polymer ?
#
loop_
_entity_poly.entity_id
_entity_poly.type
_entity_poly.pdbx_seq_one_letter_code
_entity_poly.pdbx_strand_id
1 'polypeptide(L)'
;MMRHLRSIMRITWMDKMTHKEIRTGLPSMEDLLIRKNLRWTGHLMRMSPDRLPKQVLYSQLSSGQRKRGRPRLRFMDTIKRNLKLRDIKTDSWT
;
A
#
# COMPACT_ATOMS: atom_id res chain seq x y z
N MET A 1 10.49 13.51 13.94
CA MET A 1 9.77 14.34 12.94
C MET A 1 8.75 15.28 13.59
N MET A 2 7.80 14.79 14.40
CA MET A 2 6.70 15.62 14.95
C MET A 2 7.13 16.81 15.84
N ARG A 3 8.18 16.68 16.65
CA ARG A 3 8.69 17.77 17.52
C ARG A 3 9.15 18.99 16.70
N HIS A 4 9.92 18.75 15.64
CA HIS A 4 10.40 19.81 14.76
C HIS A 4 9.25 20.43 13.95
N LEU A 5 8.31 19.60 13.47
CA LEU A 5 7.15 20.09 12.73
C LEU A 5 6.26 21.00 13.61
N ARG A 6 6.03 20.61 14.87
CA ARG A 6 5.34 21.45 15.87
C ARG A 6 6.09 22.76 16.13
N SER A 7 7.41 22.73 16.22
CA SER A 7 8.24 23.93 16.39
C SER A 7 8.13 24.89 15.19
N ILE A 8 8.28 24.37 13.96
CA ILE A 8 8.20 25.16 12.72
C ILE A 8 6.81 25.80 12.58
N MET A 9 5.75 25.04 12.86
CA MET A 9 4.37 25.52 12.76
C MET A 9 3.90 26.29 14.00
N ARG A 10 4.78 26.50 14.99
CA ARG A 10 4.51 27.20 16.26
C ARG A 10 3.32 26.63 17.05
N ILE A 11 3.14 25.30 16.99
CA ILE A 11 2.04 24.59 17.66
C ILE A 11 2.48 24.17 19.07
N THR A 12 1.78 24.69 20.05
CA THR A 12 1.95 24.44 21.47
C THR A 12 1.09 23.28 21.97
N TRP A 13 1.15 23.00 23.27
CA TRP A 13 0.25 22.03 23.90
C TRP A 13 -1.19 22.58 24.05
N MET A 14 -1.36 23.91 24.14
CA MET A 14 -2.68 24.56 24.30
C MET A 14 -3.57 24.40 23.06
N ASP A 15 -2.96 24.27 21.87
CA ASP A 15 -3.67 24.11 20.61
C ASP A 15 -4.40 22.75 20.50
N LYS A 16 -4.09 21.80 21.39
CA LYS A 16 -4.71 20.45 21.45
C LYS A 16 -4.76 19.70 20.11
N MET A 17 -3.89 20.06 19.16
CA MET A 17 -3.85 19.44 17.84
C MET A 17 -3.21 18.05 17.88
N THR A 18 -3.88 17.10 17.27
CA THR A 18 -3.39 15.73 17.07
C THR A 18 -2.26 15.71 16.04
N HIS A 19 -1.41 14.68 16.11
CA HIS A 19 -0.36 14.49 15.10
C HIS A 19 -0.90 14.31 13.68
N LYS A 20 -2.13 13.79 13.54
CA LYS A 20 -2.82 13.65 12.25
C LYS A 20 -3.12 15.04 11.65
N GLU A 21 -3.62 15.95 12.47
CA GLU A 21 -3.97 17.32 12.07
C GLU A 21 -2.72 18.17 11.78
N ILE A 22 -1.63 17.97 12.53
CA ILE A 22 -0.37 18.67 12.26
C ILE A 22 0.23 18.24 10.91
N ARG A 23 -0.04 17.01 10.48
CA ARG A 23 0.49 16.46 9.23
C ARG A 23 -0.36 16.80 8.00
N THR A 24 -1.34 17.71 8.12
CA THR A 24 -2.42 17.98 7.14
C THR A 24 -2.00 18.43 5.74
N GLY A 25 -0.70 18.62 5.46
CA GLY A 25 -0.21 18.84 4.09
C GLY A 25 0.44 17.63 3.42
N LEU A 26 0.73 16.55 4.16
CA LEU A 26 1.54 15.44 3.67
C LEU A 26 0.80 14.10 3.80
N PRO A 27 0.80 13.26 2.73
CA PRO A 27 0.24 11.92 2.81
C PRO A 27 0.96 11.11 3.89
N SER A 28 0.25 10.18 4.52
CA SER A 28 0.93 9.23 5.40
C SER A 28 1.95 8.40 4.63
N MET A 29 2.92 7.83 5.35
CA MET A 29 3.85 6.88 4.75
C MET A 29 3.09 5.68 4.15
N GLU A 30 2.06 5.21 4.84
CA GLU A 30 1.16 4.18 4.34
C GLU A 30 0.47 4.62 3.04
N ASP A 31 -0.05 5.84 2.98
CA ASP A 31 -0.70 6.37 1.79
C ASP A 31 0.24 6.42 0.59
N LEU A 32 1.49 6.84 0.83
CA LEU A 32 2.53 6.91 -0.19
C LEU A 32 2.87 5.51 -0.71
N LEU A 33 3.05 4.53 0.18
CA LEU A 33 3.35 3.14 -0.17
C LEU A 33 2.21 2.48 -0.95
N ILE A 34 0.96 2.70 -0.53
CA ILE A 34 -0.24 2.23 -1.23
C ILE A 34 -0.29 2.85 -2.63
N ARG A 35 -0.09 4.16 -2.75
CA ARG A 35 -0.13 4.87 -4.03
C ARG A 35 0.96 4.37 -4.99
N LYS A 36 2.18 4.13 -4.50
CA LYS A 36 3.29 3.60 -5.30
C LYS A 36 3.01 2.16 -5.75
N ASN A 37 2.50 1.32 -4.85
CA ASN A 37 2.06 -0.02 -5.19
C ASN A 37 1.00 0.01 -6.29
N LEU A 38 -0.09 0.77 -6.12
CA LEU A 38 -1.17 0.82 -7.10
C LEU A 38 -0.75 1.40 -8.46
N ARG A 39 0.22 2.31 -8.49
CA ARG A 39 0.81 2.78 -9.76
C ARG A 39 1.58 1.67 -10.47
N TRP A 40 2.39 0.91 -9.73
CA TRP A 40 3.14 -0.22 -10.27
C TRP A 40 2.19 -1.33 -10.76
N THR A 41 1.13 -1.65 -10.02
CA THR A 41 0.14 -2.64 -10.47
C THR A 41 -0.59 -2.18 -11.71
N GLY A 42 -1.01 -0.91 -11.78
CA GLY A 42 -1.62 -0.35 -12.99
C GLY A 42 -0.71 -0.45 -14.20
N HIS A 43 0.60 -0.27 -14.01
CA HIS A 43 1.58 -0.51 -15.07
C HIS A 43 1.65 -1.97 -15.50
N LEU A 44 1.69 -2.92 -14.55
CA LEU A 44 1.64 -4.35 -14.85
C LEU A 44 0.35 -4.75 -15.58
N MET A 45 -0.80 -4.17 -15.24
CA MET A 45 -2.06 -4.49 -15.90
C MET A 45 -2.07 -4.09 -17.37
N ARG A 46 -1.45 -2.96 -17.72
CA ARG A 46 -1.27 -2.51 -19.11
C ARG A 46 -0.17 -3.25 -19.85
N MET A 47 0.76 -3.87 -19.14
CA MET A 47 1.83 -4.67 -19.75
C MET A 47 1.25 -5.93 -20.41
N SER A 48 1.86 -6.37 -21.51
CA SER A 48 1.44 -7.56 -22.25
C SER A 48 1.62 -8.85 -21.41
N PRO A 49 0.73 -9.86 -21.53
CA PRO A 49 0.75 -11.07 -20.70
C PRO A 49 1.98 -11.99 -20.91
N ASP A 50 2.70 -11.87 -22.01
CA ASP A 50 3.97 -12.57 -22.25
C ASP A 50 5.11 -12.08 -21.34
N ARG A 51 4.95 -10.90 -20.72
CA ARG A 51 6.01 -10.29 -19.92
C ARG A 51 6.13 -10.96 -18.56
N LEU A 52 7.35 -11.38 -18.21
CA LEU A 52 7.67 -12.04 -16.95
C LEU A 52 7.08 -11.37 -15.70
N PRO A 53 7.14 -10.03 -15.51
CA PRO A 53 6.58 -9.42 -14.30
C PRO A 53 5.08 -9.64 -14.13
N LYS A 54 4.32 -9.65 -15.23
CA LYS A 54 2.88 -9.93 -15.20
C LYS A 54 2.64 -11.42 -14.96
N GLN A 55 3.39 -12.31 -15.60
CA GLN A 55 3.31 -13.75 -15.36
C GLN A 55 3.61 -14.12 -13.91
N VAL A 56 4.67 -13.56 -13.32
CA VAL A 56 5.06 -13.79 -11.92
C VAL A 56 3.99 -13.25 -10.95
N LEU A 57 3.30 -12.17 -11.29
CA LEU A 57 2.22 -11.63 -10.46
C LEU A 57 1.07 -12.66 -10.30
N TYR A 58 0.73 -13.37 -11.37
CA TYR A 58 -0.34 -14.37 -11.39
C TYR A 58 0.14 -15.81 -11.14
N SER A 59 1.45 -16.02 -10.98
CA SER A 59 1.98 -17.37 -10.79
C SER A 59 1.57 -17.96 -9.45
N GLN A 60 1.36 -19.27 -9.44
CA GLN A 60 1.10 -20.06 -8.25
C GLN A 60 2.21 -21.09 -8.05
N LEU A 61 2.34 -21.60 -6.83
CA LEU A 61 3.27 -22.70 -6.55
C LEU A 61 2.79 -23.92 -7.33
N SER A 62 3.64 -24.47 -8.21
CA SER A 62 3.33 -25.70 -8.95
C SER A 62 3.39 -26.94 -8.05
N SER A 63 4.22 -26.92 -7.02
CA SER A 63 4.37 -28.00 -6.04
C SER A 63 4.70 -27.45 -4.65
N GLY A 64 4.34 -28.22 -3.62
CA GLY A 64 4.58 -27.86 -2.22
C GLY A 64 3.43 -27.12 -1.55
N GLN A 65 3.45 -27.08 -0.22
CA GLN A 65 2.44 -26.43 0.61
C GLN A 65 3.03 -25.20 1.32
N ARG A 66 2.19 -24.20 1.58
CA ARG A 66 2.61 -23.04 2.37
C ARG A 66 2.75 -23.45 3.83
N LYS A 67 3.69 -22.83 4.54
CA LYS A 67 3.87 -23.05 5.99
C LYS A 67 2.56 -22.80 6.73
N ARG A 68 2.20 -23.72 7.63
CA ARG A 68 1.07 -23.56 8.55
C ARG A 68 1.28 -22.33 9.45
N GLY A 69 0.20 -21.61 9.79
CA GLY A 69 0.25 -20.39 10.60
C GLY A 69 0.01 -19.13 9.77
N ARG A 70 0.89 -18.12 9.88
CA ARG A 70 0.83 -16.87 9.10
C ARG A 70 1.90 -16.86 8.00
N PRO A 71 1.60 -17.34 6.78
CA PRO A 71 2.49 -17.20 5.64
C PRO A 71 2.81 -15.73 5.35
N ARG A 72 3.98 -15.49 4.75
CA ARG A 72 4.29 -14.16 4.17
C ARG A 72 3.26 -13.80 3.11
N LEU A 73 2.88 -12.53 3.03
CA LEU A 73 1.96 -12.05 1.99
C LEU A 73 2.60 -12.17 0.62
N ARG A 74 1.81 -12.58 -0.38
CA ARG A 74 2.18 -12.48 -1.79
C ARG A 74 2.02 -11.03 -2.27
N PHE A 75 2.59 -10.73 -3.44
CA PHE A 75 2.33 -9.47 -4.12
C PHE A 75 0.84 -9.26 -4.34
N MET A 76 0.12 -10.27 -4.85
CA MET A 76 -1.35 -10.22 -5.02
C MET A 76 -2.11 -9.90 -3.73
N ASP A 77 -1.73 -10.52 -2.60
CA ASP A 77 -2.41 -10.28 -1.32
C ASP A 77 -2.26 -8.81 -0.87
N THR A 78 -1.07 -8.24 -1.11
CA THR A 78 -0.77 -6.83 -0.81
C THR A 78 -1.59 -5.89 -1.68
N ILE A 79 -1.76 -6.23 -2.95
CA ILE A 79 -2.55 -5.44 -3.91
C ILE A 79 -4.02 -5.47 -3.54
N LYS A 80 -4.59 -6.65 -3.25
CA LYS A 80 -5.99 -6.80 -2.80
C LYS A 80 -6.25 -5.99 -1.53
N ARG A 81 -5.33 -6.03 -0.57
CA ARG A 81 -5.40 -5.20 0.64
C ARG A 81 -5.39 -3.70 0.31
N ASN A 82 -4.49 -3.26 -0.56
CA ASN A 82 -4.36 -1.86 -0.95
C ASN A 82 -5.58 -1.34 -1.72
N LEU A 83 -6.19 -2.17 -2.58
CA LEU A 83 -7.44 -1.85 -3.27
C LEU A 83 -8.59 -1.67 -2.29
N LYS A 84 -8.72 -2.60 -1.32
CA LYS A 84 -9.73 -2.50 -0.25
C LYS A 84 -9.55 -1.26 0.61
N LEU A 85 -8.31 -0.90 0.96
CA LEU A 85 -8.01 0.32 1.72
C LEU A 85 -8.31 1.62 0.97
N ARG A 86 -8.59 1.54 -0.33
CA ARG A 86 -8.95 2.67 -1.21
C ARG A 86 -10.37 2.57 -1.75
N ASP A 87 -11.17 1.66 -1.21
CA ASP A 87 -12.56 1.43 -1.62
C ASP A 87 -12.70 1.13 -3.13
N ILE A 88 -11.69 0.50 -3.72
CA ILE A 88 -11.72 0.04 -5.11
C ILE A 88 -12.20 -1.40 -5.13
N LYS A 89 -13.24 -1.69 -5.93
CA LYS A 89 -13.79 -3.04 -6.09
C LYS A 89 -12.72 -4.03 -6.54
N THR A 90 -12.70 -5.20 -5.91
CA THR A 90 -11.73 -6.28 -6.20
C THR A 90 -12.30 -7.38 -7.09
N ASP A 91 -13.54 -7.23 -7.54
CA ASP A 91 -14.35 -8.29 -8.17
C ASP A 91 -13.80 -8.75 -9.52
N SER A 92 -12.98 -7.93 -10.18
CA SER A 92 -12.29 -8.28 -11.42
C SER A 92 -10.92 -8.94 -11.22
N TRP A 93 -10.52 -9.22 -9.97
CA TRP A 93 -9.18 -9.74 -9.60
C TRP A 93 -9.24 -11.16 -8.98
N THR A 94 -10.30 -11.89 -9.25
CA THR A 94 -10.48 -13.31 -8.89
C THR A 94 -10.07 -14.24 -10.00
#